data_AF-A0A2T3LNY7-F1
#
_entry.id   AF-A0A2T3LNY7-F1
#
_cell.length_a   1.000
_cell.length_b   1.000
_cell.length_c   1.000
_cell.angle_alpha   90.00
_cell.angle_beta   90.00
_cell.angle_gamma   90.00
#
_symmetry.space_group_name_H-M   'P 1'
#
loop_
_entity.id
_entity.type
_entity.pdbx_description
1 polymer ?
#
loop_
_entity_poly.entity_id
_entity_poly.type
_entity_poly.pdbx_seq_one_letter_code
_entity_poly.pdbx_strand_id
1 'polypeptide(L)'
;MVRDSFTIGKFQELSSKISNDEAMHYLRQGYGIRALQIKDTHFQLTKIIEKSGGKNLTPYETTKINLLLNAYYLNLIGAIDNLAWALHYEFNVIDGARENNKKRTQIGLFSKTFQESLKLLKPDVVSQLNQYKDWFFELKEFRDPAAHRIPLYCAPGVVKEDHRDEYNKAIEHFLKQDYRKDRDGYMNAQWALGQVGVFEAIFICYTESFEQIIYPLNRTVNDDYQPFWEVSEIVHQCLDNRI
;
A
#
# COMPACT_ATOMS: atom_id res chain seq x y z
N MET A 1 20.55 3.38 0.51
CA MET A 1 19.58 4.46 0.82
C MET A 1 18.61 4.54 -0.34
N VAL A 2 17.31 4.46 -0.06
CA VAL A 2 16.25 4.52 -1.07
C VAL A 2 16.31 5.87 -1.79
N ARG A 3 16.26 5.86 -3.13
CA ARG A 3 16.40 7.04 -3.99
C ARG A 3 15.04 7.56 -4.50
N ASP A 4 14.02 7.54 -3.64
CA ASP A 4 12.62 7.85 -3.97
C ASP A 4 12.44 9.11 -4.83
N SER A 5 13.01 10.22 -4.38
CA SER A 5 12.86 11.55 -4.96
C SER A 5 13.59 11.65 -6.30
N PHE A 6 14.71 10.94 -6.41
CA PHE A 6 15.46 10.83 -7.65
C PHE A 6 14.69 10.00 -8.68
N THR A 7 14.14 8.84 -8.29
CA THR A 7 13.32 8.00 -9.18
C THR A 7 12.05 8.74 -9.61
N ILE A 8 11.38 9.48 -8.72
CA ILE A 8 10.25 10.34 -9.09
C ILE A 8 10.66 11.39 -10.13
N GLY A 9 11.77 12.10 -9.91
CA GLY A 9 12.28 13.10 -10.85
C GLY A 9 12.60 12.50 -12.22
N LYS A 10 13.25 11.34 -12.26
CA LYS A 10 13.51 10.56 -13.48
C LYS A 10 12.24 10.25 -14.26
N PHE A 11 11.16 9.84 -13.60
CA PHE A 11 9.88 9.59 -14.27
C PHE A 11 9.20 10.88 -14.76
N GLN A 12 9.34 12.00 -14.04
CA GLN A 12 8.86 13.29 -14.51
C GLN A 12 9.56 13.71 -15.81
N GLU A 13 10.89 13.58 -15.87
CA GLU A 13 11.67 13.83 -17.08
C GLU A 13 11.30 12.87 -18.21
N LEU A 14 11.27 11.56 -17.94
CA LEU A 14 10.92 10.52 -18.91
C LEU A 14 9.56 10.77 -19.55
N SER A 15 8.56 11.16 -18.74
CA SER A 15 7.21 11.41 -19.23
C SER A 15 7.11 12.54 -20.25
N SER A 16 8.11 13.43 -20.33
CA SER A 16 8.19 14.48 -21.36
C SER A 16 8.76 13.99 -22.70
N LYS A 17 9.38 12.81 -22.72
CA LYS A 17 10.05 12.22 -23.88
C LYS A 17 9.31 11.00 -24.45
N ILE A 18 8.37 10.43 -23.69
CA ILE A 18 7.55 9.30 -24.11
C ILE A 18 6.71 9.67 -25.32
N SER A 19 6.76 8.80 -26.32
CA SER A 19 6.16 9.04 -27.64
C SER A 19 4.67 8.70 -27.71
N ASN A 20 4.19 7.79 -26.86
CA ASN A 20 2.78 7.41 -26.82
C ASN A 20 2.00 8.20 -25.75
N ASP A 21 0.91 8.86 -26.16
CA ASP A 21 0.10 9.70 -25.28
C ASP A 21 -0.50 8.91 -24.12
N GLU A 22 -1.02 7.71 -24.36
CA GLU A 22 -1.59 6.88 -23.30
C GLU A 22 -0.53 6.46 -22.27
N ALA A 23 0.65 6.01 -22.70
CA ALA A 23 1.77 5.71 -21.83
C ALA A 23 2.16 6.92 -20.98
N MET A 24 2.23 8.12 -21.58
CA MET A 24 2.46 9.36 -20.85
C MET A 24 1.38 9.61 -19.77
N HIS A 25 0.10 9.37 -20.05
CA HIS A 25 -0.97 9.54 -19.06
C HIS A 25 -0.81 8.60 -17.88
N TYR A 26 -0.50 7.32 -18.12
CA TYR A 26 -0.22 6.36 -17.05
C TYR A 26 1.00 6.74 -16.24
N LEU A 27 2.05 7.30 -16.86
CA LEU A 27 3.23 7.74 -16.11
C LEU A 27 2.98 9.01 -15.30
N ARG A 28 2.34 10.03 -15.87
CA ARG A 28 2.13 11.33 -15.20
C ARG A 28 1.00 11.29 -14.19
N GLN A 29 -0.20 10.91 -14.64
CA GLN A 29 -1.43 10.98 -13.87
C GLN A 29 -1.69 9.70 -13.07
N GLY A 30 -1.14 8.57 -13.54
CA GLY A 30 -1.22 7.29 -12.85
C GLY A 30 -0.12 7.13 -11.80
N TYR A 31 1.06 6.72 -12.28
CA TYR A 31 2.22 6.39 -11.48
C TYR A 31 2.76 7.60 -10.72
N GLY A 32 2.97 8.74 -11.38
CA GLY A 32 3.61 9.93 -10.78
C GLY A 32 2.88 10.46 -9.56
N ILE A 33 1.56 10.59 -9.63
CA ILE A 33 0.73 11.01 -8.49
C ILE A 33 0.80 9.97 -7.36
N ARG A 34 0.70 8.67 -7.68
CA ARG A 34 0.76 7.60 -6.67
C ARG A 34 2.14 7.51 -6.02
N ALA A 35 3.22 7.69 -6.77
CA ALA A 35 4.58 7.69 -6.24
C ALA A 35 4.80 8.80 -5.20
N LEU A 36 4.23 9.99 -5.44
CA LEU A 36 4.22 11.07 -4.44
C LEU A 36 3.39 10.70 -3.21
N GLN A 37 2.22 10.09 -3.39
CA GLN A 37 1.38 9.63 -2.28
C GLN A 37 2.05 8.53 -1.46
N ILE A 38 2.74 7.57 -2.09
CA ILE A 38 3.52 6.52 -1.43
C ILE A 38 4.62 7.13 -0.57
N LYS A 39 5.37 8.09 -1.13
CA LYS A 39 6.42 8.79 -0.40
C LYS A 39 5.87 9.56 0.81
N ASP A 40 4.79 10.34 0.63
CA ASP A 40 4.22 11.11 1.74
C ASP A 40 3.60 10.21 2.80
N THR A 41 2.84 9.18 2.40
CA THR A 41 2.23 8.24 3.36
C THR A 41 3.28 7.48 4.17
N HIS A 42 4.38 7.03 3.54
CA HIS A 42 5.52 6.42 4.23
C HIS A 42 6.15 7.37 5.25
N PHE A 43 6.44 8.61 4.85
CA PHE A 43 7.00 9.63 5.73
C PHE A 43 6.08 9.94 6.93
N GLN A 44 4.78 10.12 6.68
CA GLN A 44 3.80 10.44 7.72
C GLN A 44 3.60 9.28 8.69
N LEU A 45 3.55 8.03 8.20
CA LEU A 45 3.48 6.84 9.04
C LEU A 45 4.69 6.75 9.96
N THR A 46 5.89 6.82 9.38
CA THR A 46 7.16 6.77 10.12
C THR A 46 7.20 7.85 11.20
N LYS A 47 6.84 9.09 10.85
CA LYS A 47 6.81 10.22 11.78
C LYS A 47 5.85 10.02 12.95
N ILE A 48 4.65 9.48 12.71
CA ILE A 48 3.68 9.23 13.79
C ILE A 48 4.19 8.12 14.72
N ILE A 49 4.71 7.03 14.15
CA ILE A 49 5.21 5.88 14.90
C ILE A 49 6.42 6.28 15.75
N GLU A 50 7.39 6.99 15.18
CA GLU A 50 8.59 7.46 15.89
C GLU A 50 8.23 8.44 17.00
N LYS A 51 7.33 9.39 16.72
CA LYS A 51 6.86 10.38 17.71
C LYS A 51 6.16 9.73 18.90
N SER A 52 5.50 8.58 18.71
CA SER A 52 4.84 7.88 19.82
C SER A 52 5.83 7.61 20.95
N GLY A 53 7.10 7.29 20.64
CA GLY A 53 8.13 7.00 21.63
C GLY A 53 7.72 5.89 22.62
N GLY A 54 6.85 4.96 22.20
CA GLY A 54 6.27 3.92 23.05
C GLY A 54 5.10 4.36 23.94
N LYS A 55 4.59 5.58 23.77
CA LYS A 55 3.36 6.06 24.43
C LYS A 55 2.13 5.69 23.60
N ASN A 56 0.99 5.59 24.28
CA ASN A 56 -0.30 5.41 23.60
C ASN A 56 -0.59 6.57 22.66
N LEU A 57 -1.02 6.22 21.45
CA LEU A 57 -1.49 7.17 20.46
C LEU A 57 -2.92 7.57 20.77
N THR A 58 -3.25 8.83 20.48
CA THR A 58 -4.65 9.27 20.55
C THR A 58 -5.53 8.50 19.53
N PRO A 59 -6.85 8.39 19.75
CA PRO A 59 -7.75 7.76 18.77
C PRO A 59 -7.66 8.37 17.37
N TYR A 60 -7.39 9.68 17.28
CA TYR A 60 -7.18 10.38 16.02
C TYR A 60 -5.87 9.98 15.34
N GLU A 61 -4.78 9.81 16.09
CA GLU A 61 -3.50 9.35 15.55
C GLU A 61 -3.60 7.91 15.05
N THR A 62 -4.24 7.00 15.79
CA THR A 62 -4.47 5.62 15.32
C THR A 62 -5.36 5.59 14.08
N THR A 63 -6.44 6.39 14.05
CA THR A 63 -7.28 6.52 12.86
C THR A 63 -6.48 7.04 11.67
N LYS A 64 -5.60 8.02 11.90
CA LYS A 64 -4.71 8.55 10.86
C LYS A 64 -3.74 7.49 10.36
N ILE A 65 -3.16 6.66 11.24
CA ILE A 65 -2.34 5.51 10.81
C ILE A 65 -3.15 4.59 9.91
N ASN A 66 -4.39 4.24 10.27
CA ASN A 66 -5.22 3.34 9.47
C ASN A 66 -5.51 3.91 8.08
N LEU A 67 -5.80 5.21 7.98
CA LEU A 67 -5.99 5.90 6.70
C LEU A 67 -4.72 5.87 5.86
N LEU A 68 -3.57 6.20 6.45
CA LEU A 68 -2.29 6.23 5.75
C LEU A 68 -1.81 4.84 5.32
N LEU A 69 -1.98 3.83 6.17
CA LEU A 69 -1.60 2.44 5.92
C LEU A 69 -2.37 1.88 4.72
N ASN A 70 -3.68 2.11 4.68
CA ASN A 70 -4.48 1.70 3.55
C ASN A 70 -4.12 2.54 2.30
N ALA A 71 -3.97 3.86 2.42
CA ALA A 71 -3.53 4.66 1.27
C ALA A 71 -2.18 4.17 0.69
N TYR A 72 -1.22 3.80 1.56
CA TYR A 72 0.09 3.29 1.17
C TYR A 72 -0.01 2.06 0.26
N TYR A 73 -0.61 0.98 0.76
CA TYR A 73 -0.72 -0.28 -0.01
C TYR A 73 -1.64 -0.17 -1.23
N LEU A 74 -2.67 0.68 -1.19
CA LEU A 74 -3.49 0.96 -2.37
C LEU A 74 -2.64 1.57 -3.49
N ASN A 75 -1.83 2.56 -3.13
CA ASN A 75 -1.03 3.28 -4.10
C ASN A 75 0.14 2.46 -4.62
N LEU A 76 0.77 1.61 -3.80
CA LEU A 76 1.82 0.68 -4.26
C LEU A 76 1.32 -0.21 -5.41
N ILE A 77 0.21 -0.91 -5.19
CA ILE A 77 -0.37 -1.81 -6.20
C ILE A 77 -0.82 -1.03 -7.43
N GLY A 78 -1.51 0.10 -7.24
CA GLY A 78 -1.97 0.94 -8.34
C GLY A 78 -0.82 1.53 -9.17
N ALA A 79 0.28 1.91 -8.52
CA ALA A 79 1.47 2.41 -9.20
C ALA A 79 2.13 1.32 -10.06
N ILE A 80 2.27 0.10 -9.54
CA ILE A 80 2.81 -1.04 -10.29
C ILE A 80 1.92 -1.39 -11.49
N ASP A 81 0.60 -1.32 -11.32
CA ASP A 81 -0.34 -1.51 -12.42
C ASP A 81 -0.18 -0.42 -13.49
N ASN A 82 -0.03 0.85 -13.09
CA ASN A 82 0.23 1.94 -14.03
C ASN A 82 1.56 1.79 -14.77
N LEU A 83 2.60 1.23 -14.14
CA LEU A 83 3.85 0.88 -14.81
C LEU A 83 3.65 -0.21 -15.87
N ALA A 84 2.84 -1.23 -15.58
CA ALA A 84 2.50 -2.27 -16.55
C ALA A 84 1.78 -1.70 -17.77
N TRP A 85 0.81 -0.80 -17.55
CA TRP A 85 0.10 -0.10 -18.63
C TRP A 85 1.02 0.81 -19.43
N ALA A 86 1.91 1.57 -18.79
CA ALA A 86 2.88 2.39 -19.48
C ALA A 86 3.79 1.55 -20.41
N LEU A 87 4.33 0.44 -19.90
CA LEU A 87 5.09 -0.52 -20.72
C LEU A 87 4.25 -1.10 -21.86
N HIS A 88 2.99 -1.44 -21.59
CA HIS A 88 2.10 -1.99 -22.59
C HIS A 88 1.88 -1.01 -23.75
N TYR A 89 1.49 0.22 -23.45
CA TYR A 89 1.21 1.23 -24.47
C TYR A 89 2.46 1.61 -25.24
N GLU A 90 3.62 1.66 -24.57
CA GLU A 90 4.87 1.99 -25.22
C GLU A 90 5.30 0.86 -26.17
N PHE A 91 5.32 -0.40 -25.73
CA PHE A 91 5.89 -1.51 -26.51
C PHE A 91 4.86 -2.44 -27.19
N ASN A 92 3.56 -2.14 -27.10
CA ASN A 92 2.47 -3.01 -27.51
C ASN A 92 2.61 -4.46 -26.96
N VAL A 93 2.95 -4.59 -25.68
CA VAL A 93 3.32 -5.89 -25.05
C VAL A 93 2.27 -6.99 -25.28
N ILE A 94 0.98 -6.66 -25.09
CA ILE A 94 -0.14 -7.57 -25.40
C ILE A 94 -0.89 -7.00 -26.60
N ASP A 95 -0.79 -7.68 -27.74
CA ASP A 95 -1.37 -7.18 -28.98
C ASP A 95 -2.87 -6.87 -28.85
N GLY A 96 -3.25 -5.65 -29.24
CA GLY A 96 -4.62 -5.16 -29.22
C GLY A 96 -5.26 -5.04 -27.83
N ALA A 97 -4.49 -5.11 -26.74
CA ALA A 97 -5.01 -4.82 -25.41
C ALA A 97 -5.33 -3.33 -25.24
N ARG A 98 -6.45 -3.06 -24.56
CA ARG A 98 -6.97 -1.73 -24.22
C ARG A 98 -7.78 -1.86 -22.92
N GLU A 99 -7.87 -0.78 -22.17
CA GLU A 99 -8.65 -0.72 -20.91
C GLU A 99 -10.12 -1.16 -21.05
N ASN A 100 -10.72 -0.87 -22.20
CA ASN A 100 -12.13 -1.11 -22.46
C ASN A 100 -12.44 -2.50 -23.02
N ASN A 101 -11.44 -3.39 -23.11
CA ASN A 101 -11.64 -4.72 -23.70
C ASN A 101 -11.22 -5.85 -22.76
N LYS A 102 -11.55 -7.09 -23.15
CA LYS A 102 -11.31 -8.28 -22.33
C LYS A 102 -9.83 -8.59 -22.10
N LYS A 103 -8.93 -8.08 -22.95
CA LYS A 103 -7.48 -8.31 -22.81
C LYS A 103 -6.86 -7.46 -21.71
N ARG A 104 -7.57 -6.48 -21.13
CA ARG A 104 -7.08 -5.68 -20.00
C ARG A 104 -6.61 -6.53 -18.81
N THR A 105 -7.24 -7.67 -18.56
CA THR A 105 -6.88 -8.58 -17.46
C THR A 105 -5.55 -9.30 -17.68
N GLN A 106 -5.01 -9.23 -18.89
CA GLN A 106 -3.68 -9.73 -19.23
C GLN A 106 -2.59 -8.72 -18.92
N ILE A 107 -2.94 -7.44 -18.73
CA ILE A 107 -2.00 -6.40 -18.34
C ILE A 107 -1.81 -6.46 -16.83
N GLY A 108 -0.57 -6.69 -16.41
CA GLY A 108 -0.18 -6.70 -15.01
C GLY A 108 1.30 -7.04 -14.93
N LEU A 109 2.08 -6.23 -14.23
CA LEU A 109 3.54 -6.26 -14.35
C LEU A 109 4.10 -7.66 -14.11
N PHE A 110 3.57 -8.38 -13.12
CA PHE A 110 3.99 -9.75 -12.75
C PHE A 110 3.03 -10.85 -13.22
N SER A 111 2.05 -10.51 -14.07
CA SER A 111 1.14 -11.51 -14.64
C SER A 111 1.89 -12.44 -15.60
N LYS A 112 1.51 -13.71 -15.64
CA LYS A 112 2.17 -14.71 -16.50
C LYS A 112 2.16 -14.28 -17.97
N THR A 113 0.99 -13.94 -18.50
CA THR A 113 0.82 -13.56 -19.91
C THR A 113 1.62 -12.30 -20.27
N PHE A 114 1.63 -11.30 -19.39
CA PHE A 114 2.40 -10.07 -19.61
C PHE A 114 3.90 -10.33 -19.60
N GLN A 115 4.39 -11.09 -18.61
CA GLN A 115 5.80 -11.44 -18.47
C GLN A 115 6.32 -12.27 -19.65
N GLU A 116 5.55 -13.25 -20.11
CA GLU A 116 5.91 -14.05 -21.30
C GLU A 116 6.04 -13.19 -22.55
N SER A 117 5.11 -12.26 -22.77
CA SER A 117 5.12 -11.38 -23.94
C SER A 117 6.20 -10.30 -23.83
N LEU A 118 6.39 -9.71 -22.65
CA LEU A 118 7.45 -8.72 -22.40
C LEU A 118 8.83 -9.34 -22.55
N LYS A 119 9.02 -10.61 -22.18
CA LYS A 119 10.31 -11.32 -22.29
C LYS A 119 10.79 -11.43 -23.73
N LEU A 120 9.88 -11.54 -24.70
CA LEU A 120 10.22 -11.55 -26.12
C LEU A 120 10.79 -10.21 -26.60
N LEU A 121 10.42 -9.11 -25.93
CA LEU A 121 10.84 -7.75 -26.28
C LEU A 121 12.03 -7.25 -25.44
N LYS A 122 12.05 -7.61 -24.15
CA LYS A 122 12.93 -7.07 -23.11
C LYS A 122 13.32 -8.17 -22.09
N PRO A 123 14.12 -9.18 -22.48
CA PRO A 123 14.43 -10.34 -21.63
C PRO A 123 15.15 -9.96 -20.33
N ASP A 124 16.10 -9.01 -20.38
CA ASP A 124 16.86 -8.58 -19.21
C ASP A 124 15.98 -7.89 -18.17
N VAL A 125 15.01 -7.08 -18.62
CA VAL A 125 14.03 -6.40 -17.76
C VAL A 125 13.17 -7.41 -17.04
N VAL A 126 12.68 -8.43 -17.75
CA VAL A 126 11.91 -9.54 -17.14
C VAL A 126 12.77 -10.31 -16.12
N SER A 127 14.04 -10.56 -16.42
CA SER A 127 14.95 -11.22 -15.47
C SER A 127 15.12 -10.42 -14.17
N GLN A 128 15.26 -9.10 -14.27
CA GLN A 128 15.36 -8.21 -13.11
C GLN A 128 14.04 -8.14 -12.33
N LEU A 129 12.91 -7.95 -13.03
CA LEU A 129 11.59 -7.91 -12.39
C LEU A 129 11.29 -9.19 -11.62
N ASN A 130 11.62 -10.38 -12.17
CA ASN A 130 11.30 -11.64 -11.51
C ASN A 130 11.92 -11.81 -10.11
N GLN A 131 12.95 -11.04 -9.74
CA GLN A 131 13.50 -11.01 -8.38
C GLN A 131 12.50 -10.48 -7.34
N TYR A 132 11.51 -9.70 -7.79
CA TYR A 132 10.50 -9.04 -6.97
C TYR A 132 9.11 -9.70 -7.07
N LYS A 133 9.03 -10.85 -7.75
CA LYS A 133 7.75 -11.50 -8.02
C LYS A 133 7.06 -11.95 -6.73
N ASP A 134 7.78 -12.66 -5.87
CA ASP A 134 7.23 -13.19 -4.62
C ASP A 134 6.81 -12.06 -3.69
N TRP A 135 7.66 -11.04 -3.54
CA TRP A 135 7.33 -9.80 -2.85
C TRP A 135 6.03 -9.16 -3.34
N PHE A 136 5.85 -9.03 -4.66
CA PHE A 136 4.63 -8.43 -5.22
C PHE A 136 3.38 -9.26 -4.92
N PHE A 137 3.48 -10.59 -4.91
CA PHE A 137 2.34 -11.45 -4.59
C PHE A 137 2.01 -11.41 -3.10
N GLU A 138 3.00 -11.37 -2.21
CA GLU A 138 2.79 -11.13 -0.78
C GLU A 138 2.13 -9.77 -0.53
N LEU A 139 2.63 -8.71 -1.17
CA LEU A 139 2.04 -7.37 -1.12
C LEU A 139 0.57 -7.37 -1.60
N LYS A 140 0.29 -8.18 -2.61
CA LYS A 140 -1.06 -8.38 -3.12
C LYS A 140 -1.97 -9.07 -2.11
N GLU A 141 -1.50 -9.82 -1.12
CA GLU A 141 -2.39 -10.42 -0.11
C GLU A 141 -3.04 -9.34 0.79
N PHE A 142 -2.33 -8.25 1.09
CA PHE A 142 -2.93 -7.05 1.71
C PHE A 142 -4.01 -6.40 0.83
N ARG A 143 -4.03 -6.79 -0.45
CA ARG A 143 -4.85 -6.32 -1.56
C ARG A 143 -5.51 -7.45 -2.41
N ASP A 144 -5.78 -8.67 -1.86
CA ASP A 144 -6.82 -9.66 -2.30
C ASP A 144 -8.31 -9.42 -1.87
N PRO A 145 -9.27 -9.22 -2.81
CA PRO A 145 -10.67 -8.88 -2.54
C PRO A 145 -11.44 -9.72 -1.51
N ALA A 146 -11.06 -10.98 -1.26
CA ALA A 146 -11.67 -11.83 -0.25
C ALA A 146 -11.18 -11.50 1.17
N ALA A 147 -9.91 -11.07 1.32
CA ALA A 147 -9.34 -10.52 2.55
C ALA A 147 -9.72 -9.03 2.79
N HIS A 148 -10.04 -8.25 1.75
CA HIS A 148 -10.24 -6.78 1.82
C HIS A 148 -11.58 -6.24 2.23
N ARG A 149 -12.55 -7.08 2.52
CA ARG A 149 -13.76 -6.54 3.15
C ARG A 149 -13.42 -5.88 4.48
N ILE A 150 -12.27 -6.21 5.07
CA ILE A 150 -11.75 -5.62 6.28
C ILE A 150 -10.50 -4.78 5.94
N PRO A 151 -10.49 -3.47 6.24
CA PRO A 151 -9.30 -2.63 6.09
C PRO A 151 -8.15 -3.12 6.96
N LEU A 152 -6.91 -2.86 6.52
CA LEU A 152 -5.74 -3.01 7.38
C LEU A 152 -5.91 -2.13 8.62
N TYR A 153 -5.68 -2.70 9.80
CA TYR A 153 -6.02 -2.03 11.06
C TYR A 153 -4.85 -2.05 12.04
N CYS A 154 -4.35 -0.88 12.39
CA CYS A 154 -3.46 -0.66 13.51
C CYS A 154 -4.29 -0.58 14.80
N ALA A 155 -3.96 -1.43 15.76
CA ALA A 155 -4.63 -1.45 17.05
C ALA A 155 -4.23 -0.22 17.88
N PRO A 156 -5.18 0.48 18.50
CA PRO A 156 -4.90 1.65 19.34
C PRO A 156 -4.20 1.28 20.66
N GLY A 157 -4.40 0.05 21.14
CA GLY A 157 -3.73 -0.52 22.29
C GLY A 157 -3.74 -2.05 22.25
N VAL A 158 -2.64 -2.65 22.68
CA VAL A 158 -2.49 -4.09 22.91
C VAL A 158 -2.77 -4.35 24.38
N VAL A 159 -3.88 -5.05 24.65
CA VAL A 159 -4.31 -5.42 26.00
C VAL A 159 -3.53 -6.66 26.44
N LYS A 160 -2.62 -6.49 27.40
CA LYS A 160 -1.90 -7.59 28.05
C LYS A 160 -2.64 -8.02 29.33
N GLU A 161 -2.18 -9.09 29.97
CA GLU A 161 -2.90 -9.70 31.10
C GLU A 161 -3.11 -8.72 32.27
N ASP A 162 -2.14 -7.86 32.53
CA ASP A 162 -2.18 -6.77 33.51
C ASP A 162 -3.20 -5.66 33.19
N HIS A 163 -3.65 -5.56 31.94
CA HIS A 163 -4.65 -4.58 31.49
C HIS A 163 -6.08 -5.14 31.48
N ARG A 164 -6.26 -6.43 31.79
CA ARG A 164 -7.56 -7.12 31.65
C ARG A 164 -8.67 -6.48 32.48
N ASP A 165 -8.39 -6.09 33.71
CA ASP A 165 -9.37 -5.46 34.59
C ASP A 165 -9.77 -4.06 34.12
N GLU A 166 -8.82 -3.29 33.61
CA GLU A 166 -9.08 -1.98 33.00
C GLU A 166 -9.95 -2.13 31.75
N TYR A 167 -9.63 -3.10 30.90
CA TYR A 167 -10.39 -3.40 29.68
C TYR A 167 -11.82 -3.81 30.00
N ASN A 168 -12.01 -4.70 30.98
CA ASN A 168 -13.33 -5.16 31.42
C ASN A 168 -14.20 -4.00 31.96
N LYS A 169 -13.61 -3.05 32.70
CA LYS A 169 -14.33 -1.85 33.16
C LYS A 169 -14.69 -0.92 32.00
N ALA A 170 -13.77 -0.71 31.06
CA ALA A 170 -13.98 0.15 29.91
C ALA A 170 -15.08 -0.42 28.97
N ILE A 171 -15.07 -1.73 28.71
CA ILE A 171 -16.09 -2.37 27.88
C ILE A 171 -17.46 -2.34 28.56
N GLU A 172 -17.54 -2.58 29.87
CA GLU A 172 -18.79 -2.46 30.63
C GLU A 172 -19.35 -1.04 30.55
N HIS A 173 -18.48 -0.03 30.68
CA HIS A 173 -18.88 1.37 30.55
C HIS A 173 -19.38 1.69 29.13
N PHE A 174 -18.69 1.22 28.08
CA PHE A 174 -19.09 1.40 26.69
C PHE A 174 -20.44 0.76 26.39
N LEU A 175 -20.68 -0.48 26.84
CA LEU A 175 -21.93 -1.20 26.61
C LEU A 175 -23.16 -0.56 27.29
N LYS A 176 -22.94 0.29 28.31
CA LYS A 176 -24.00 1.07 28.96
C LYS A 176 -24.38 2.34 28.20
N GLN A 177 -23.58 2.76 27.21
CA GLN A 177 -23.86 3.97 26.42
C GLN A 177 -24.91 3.72 25.34
N ASP A 178 -25.70 4.75 25.05
CA ASP A 178 -26.69 4.72 23.97
C ASP A 178 -26.44 5.90 23.02
N TYR A 179 -25.91 5.59 21.84
CA TYR A 179 -25.63 6.56 20.78
C TYR A 179 -26.83 7.46 20.44
N ARG A 180 -28.07 6.95 20.58
CA ARG A 180 -29.28 7.70 20.23
C ARG A 180 -29.65 8.75 21.28
N LYS A 181 -29.15 8.59 22.52
CA LYS A 181 -29.42 9.49 23.64
C LYS A 181 -28.29 10.48 23.87
N ASP A 182 -27.05 9.98 23.83
CA ASP A 182 -25.85 10.78 24.01
C ASP A 182 -24.76 10.28 23.05
N ARG A 183 -24.68 10.96 21.90
CA ARG A 183 -23.68 10.67 20.88
C ARG A 183 -22.27 10.87 21.41
N ASP A 184 -22.03 11.96 22.11
CA ASP A 184 -20.68 12.35 22.52
C ASP A 184 -20.21 11.45 23.66
N GLY A 185 -21.09 11.09 24.60
CA GLY A 185 -20.84 10.05 25.62
C GLY A 185 -20.51 8.69 25.01
N TYR A 186 -21.26 8.25 23.99
CA TYR A 186 -20.98 7.01 23.26
C TYR A 186 -19.58 7.04 22.60
N MET A 187 -19.25 8.13 21.89
CA MET A 187 -17.95 8.28 21.24
C MET A 187 -16.80 8.34 22.25
N ASN A 188 -16.97 9.04 23.36
CA ASN A 188 -15.98 9.13 24.42
C ASN A 188 -15.71 7.76 25.06
N ALA A 189 -16.76 6.96 25.31
CA ALA A 189 -16.60 5.62 25.84
C ALA A 189 -15.92 4.67 24.83
N GLN A 190 -16.23 4.81 23.54
CA GLN A 190 -15.55 4.06 22.47
C GLN A 190 -14.06 4.39 22.41
N TRP A 191 -13.71 5.68 22.51
CA TRP A 191 -12.32 6.13 22.56
C TRP A 191 -11.60 5.63 23.79
N ALA A 192 -12.23 5.73 24.98
CA ALA A 192 -11.65 5.22 26.22
C ALA A 192 -11.37 3.71 26.13
N LEU A 193 -12.30 2.92 25.58
CA LEU A 193 -12.09 1.49 25.34
C LEU A 193 -10.89 1.24 24.41
N GLY A 194 -10.75 2.02 23.33
CA GLY A 194 -9.62 1.91 22.42
C GLY A 194 -8.28 2.35 23.03
N GLN A 195 -8.27 3.11 24.12
CA GLN A 195 -7.04 3.58 24.78
C GLN A 195 -6.52 2.62 25.85
N VAL A 196 -7.24 1.53 26.15
CA VAL A 196 -6.78 0.51 27.09
C VAL A 196 -5.62 -0.29 26.50
N GLY A 197 -4.63 -0.59 27.34
CA GLY A 197 -3.43 -1.33 26.95
C GLY A 197 -2.27 -0.43 26.57
N VAL A 198 -1.31 -1.01 25.86
CA VAL A 198 -0.11 -0.29 25.39
C VAL A 198 -0.06 -0.27 23.87
N PHE A 199 0.25 0.89 23.30
CA PHE A 199 0.46 0.99 21.85
C PHE A 199 1.69 0.18 21.44
N GLU A 200 1.48 -0.73 20.51
CA GLU A 200 2.55 -1.41 19.79
C GLU A 200 2.35 -1.12 18.30
N ALA A 201 3.45 -0.83 17.59
CA ALA A 201 3.41 -0.53 16.17
C ALA A 201 3.19 -1.82 15.36
N ILE A 202 1.96 -2.33 15.42
CA ILE A 202 1.48 -3.51 14.71
C ILE A 202 0.25 -3.15 13.88
N PHE A 203 0.00 -3.92 12.83
CA PHE A 203 -1.30 -3.91 12.16
C PHE A 203 -1.80 -5.33 11.93
N ILE A 204 -3.12 -5.44 11.84
CA ILE A 204 -3.86 -6.67 11.65
C ILE A 204 -4.34 -6.71 10.20
N CYS A 205 -4.06 -7.83 9.55
CA CYS A 205 -4.67 -8.25 8.31
C CYS A 205 -5.55 -9.46 8.59
N TYR A 206 -6.59 -9.65 7.79
CA TYR A 206 -7.44 -10.83 7.87
C TYR A 206 -7.23 -11.69 6.64
N THR A 207 -7.19 -13.01 6.81
CA THR A 207 -7.28 -13.96 5.68
C THR A 207 -8.70 -13.99 5.11
N GLU A 208 -8.88 -14.69 3.99
CA GLU A 208 -10.23 -14.98 3.47
C GLU A 208 -11.11 -15.76 4.47
N SER A 209 -10.49 -16.57 5.34
CA SER A 209 -11.15 -17.31 6.42
C SER A 209 -11.36 -16.47 7.69
N PHE A 210 -11.11 -15.15 7.64
CA PHE A 210 -11.17 -14.22 8.79
C PHE A 210 -10.19 -14.53 9.92
N GLU A 211 -9.12 -15.26 9.65
CA GLU A 211 -8.02 -15.45 10.60
C GLU A 211 -7.16 -14.19 10.67
N GLN A 212 -6.75 -13.81 11.88
CA GLN A 212 -5.93 -12.63 12.09
C GLN A 212 -4.46 -12.94 11.85
N ILE A 213 -3.82 -12.12 11.03
CA ILE A 213 -2.37 -12.09 10.85
C ILE A 213 -1.86 -10.74 11.37
N ILE A 214 -0.88 -10.79 12.25
CA ILE A 214 -0.31 -9.60 12.89
C ILE A 214 1.06 -9.31 12.27
N TYR A 215 1.23 -8.08 11.81
CA TYR A 215 2.46 -7.61 11.19
C TYR A 215 3.10 -6.47 12.01
N PRO A 216 4.43 -6.44 12.15
CA PRO A 216 5.13 -5.30 12.72
C PRO A 216 5.09 -4.11 11.75
N LEU A 217 4.24 -3.12 12.05
CA LEU A 217 3.88 -2.01 11.16
C LEU A 217 5.09 -1.30 10.55
N ASN A 218 5.99 -0.78 11.39
CA ASN A 218 7.13 -0.01 10.88
C ASN A 218 8.08 -0.88 10.05
N ARG A 219 8.30 -2.13 10.46
CA ARG A 219 9.18 -3.04 9.74
C ARG A 219 8.59 -3.41 8.39
N THR A 220 7.36 -3.89 8.35
CA THR A 220 6.70 -4.31 7.10
C THR A 220 6.61 -3.17 6.10
N VAL A 221 6.15 -1.98 6.53
CA VAL A 221 6.07 -0.80 5.64
C VAL A 221 7.44 -0.43 5.05
N ASN A 222 8.52 -0.52 5.84
CA ASN A 222 9.88 -0.25 5.37
C ASN A 222 10.43 -1.35 4.46
N ASP A 223 10.16 -2.62 4.78
CA ASP A 223 10.57 -3.77 3.98
C ASP A 223 9.90 -3.74 2.59
N ASP A 224 8.69 -3.19 2.47
CA ASP A 224 7.99 -2.99 1.19
C ASP A 224 8.39 -1.73 0.43
N TYR A 225 8.95 -0.73 1.13
CA TYR A 225 9.26 0.56 0.55
C TYR A 225 10.39 0.47 -0.48
N GLN A 226 11.49 -0.21 -0.13
CA GLN A 226 12.66 -0.32 -1.00
C GLN A 226 12.39 -1.11 -2.29
N PRO A 227 11.82 -2.34 -2.25
CA PRO A 227 11.49 -3.11 -3.44
C PRO A 227 10.62 -2.35 -4.45
N PHE A 228 9.66 -1.55 -3.99
CA PHE A 228 8.82 -0.73 -4.86
C PHE A 228 9.63 0.25 -5.72
N TRP A 229 10.60 0.94 -5.12
CA TRP A 229 11.45 1.87 -5.85
C TRP A 229 12.44 1.17 -6.78
N GLU A 230 12.90 -0.03 -6.40
CA GLU A 230 13.76 -0.84 -7.27
C GLU A 230 13.01 -1.34 -8.50
N VAL A 231 11.79 -1.85 -8.34
CA VAL A 231 10.90 -2.19 -9.46
C VAL A 231 10.63 -0.98 -10.35
N SER A 232 10.37 0.18 -9.74
CA SER A 232 10.15 1.42 -10.46
C SER A 232 11.37 1.82 -11.30
N GLU A 233 12.58 1.69 -10.76
CA GLU A 233 13.83 2.01 -11.45
C GLU A 233 14.08 1.06 -12.64
N ILE A 234 13.78 -0.24 -12.48
CA ILE A 234 13.86 -1.22 -13.59
C ILE A 234 12.94 -0.81 -14.74
N VAL A 235 11.70 -0.41 -14.43
CA VAL A 235 10.74 0.03 -15.45
C VAL A 235 11.16 1.36 -16.07
N HIS A 236 11.67 2.30 -15.27
CA HIS A 236 12.22 3.57 -15.77
C HIS A 236 13.31 3.32 -16.81
N GLN A 237 14.30 2.49 -16.48
CA GLN A 237 15.41 2.17 -17.38
C GLN A 237 14.94 1.48 -18.66
N CYS A 238 13.94 0.59 -18.57
CA CYS A 238 13.34 -0.05 -19.75
C CYS A 238 12.73 0.97 -20.72
N LEU A 239 12.00 1.96 -20.20
CA LEU A 239 11.34 3.01 -20.97
C LEU A 239 12.34 4.06 -21.48
N ASP A 240 13.34 4.43 -20.69
CA ASP A 240 14.35 5.44 -21.04
C ASP A 240 15.31 4.93 -22.13
N ASN A 241 15.74 3.66 -22.06
CA ASN A 241 16.60 3.04 -23.08
C ASN A 241 15.94 2.86 -24.47
N ARG A 242 14.66 3.19 -24.60
CA ARG A 242 13.98 3.26 -25.89
C ARG A 242 14.26 4.58 -26.62
N ILE A 243 14.37 5.67 -25.85
CA ILE A 243 14.52 7.05 -26.36
C ILE A 243 15.94 7.23 -26.88
#